data_AF-A0A510I8P3-F1
#
_entry.id   AF-A0A510I8P3-F1
#
_cell.length_a   1.000
_cell.length_b   1.000
_cell.length_c   1.000
_cell.angle_alpha   90.00
_cell.angle_beta   90.00
_cell.angle_gamma   90.00
#
_symmetry.space_group_name_H-M   'P 1'
#
loop_
_entity.id
_entity.type
_entity.pdbx_description
1 polymer ?
#
loop_
_entity_poly.entity_id
_entity_poly.type
_entity_poly.pdbx_seq_one_letter_code
_entity_poly.pdbx_strand_id
1 'polypeptide(L)'
;MAKSKIAKQSKVIKHVRSNQNVVPLNLEIPYKHKKSIQVQQFDVSHLLYFGANKENEKISSRAIFIRSFCKKAHQYVSNGKSARSVARYYESLRAYLAFCDALNVEPFSESGYLKYAGNDGELRRRIKIFNPSKRLWEYNHGDELGIKESTVSGLLSCLRIGLEWCGLPVSD
;
A
#
# COMPACT_ATOMS: atom_id res chain seq x y z
N MET A 1 61.65 33.49 31.94
CA MET A 1 60.32 32.84 32.00
C MET A 1 59.45 33.39 30.87
N ALA A 2 59.18 32.59 29.84
CA ALA A 2 58.29 32.96 28.74
C ALA A 2 57.19 31.89 28.62
N LYS A 3 55.92 32.28 28.79
CA LYS A 3 54.76 31.39 28.65
C LYS A 3 54.36 31.32 27.17
N SER A 4 54.45 30.14 26.56
CA SER A 4 53.92 29.87 25.22
C SER A 4 52.40 29.63 25.28
N LYS A 5 51.62 30.37 24.47
CA LYS A 5 50.19 30.13 24.24
C LYS A 5 50.02 29.40 22.91
N ILE A 6 49.83 28.09 22.95
CA ILE A 6 49.41 27.30 21.79
C ILE A 6 47.87 27.21 21.84
N ALA A 7 47.21 28.09 21.08
CA ALA A 7 45.77 28.02 20.86
C ALA A 7 45.47 26.85 19.91
N LYS A 8 44.81 25.79 20.43
CA LYS A 8 44.26 24.70 19.61
C LYS A 8 43.11 25.26 18.79
N GLN A 9 43.33 25.52 17.50
CA GLN A 9 42.23 25.75 16.55
C GLN A 9 41.52 24.42 16.32
N SER A 10 40.34 24.24 16.90
CA SER A 10 39.45 23.14 16.55
C SER A 10 38.91 23.40 15.14
N LYS A 11 39.36 22.61 14.16
CA LYS A 11 38.70 22.56 12.85
C LYS A 11 37.29 22.02 13.07
N VAL A 12 36.31 22.92 13.02
CA VAL A 12 34.89 22.55 12.95
C VAL A 12 34.69 21.84 11.61
N ILE A 13 34.65 20.51 11.65
CA ILE A 13 34.28 19.67 10.52
C ILE A 13 32.80 19.93 10.26
N LYS A 14 32.49 20.79 9.28
CA LYS A 14 31.13 20.94 8.77
C LYS A 14 30.79 19.67 8.00
N HIS A 15 30.02 18.77 8.60
CA HIS A 15 29.42 17.66 7.87
C HIS A 15 28.42 18.22 6.84
N VAL A 16 28.89 18.44 5.62
CA VAL A 16 28.02 18.72 4.47
C VAL A 16 27.33 17.40 4.13
N ARG A 17 26.08 17.23 4.54
CA ARG A 17 25.24 16.12 4.07
C ARG A 17 24.97 16.35 2.58
N SER A 18 25.72 15.68 1.73
CA SER A 18 25.45 15.63 0.28
C SER A 18 24.18 14.82 0.03
N ASN A 19 23.09 15.51 -0.32
CA ASN A 19 21.84 14.87 -0.76
C ASN A 19 21.86 14.57 -2.28
N GLN A 20 22.99 14.72 -2.97
CA GLN A 20 23.08 14.60 -4.43
C GLN A 20 22.88 13.18 -4.97
N ASN A 21 22.91 12.16 -4.10
CA ASN A 21 22.66 10.75 -4.44
C ASN A 21 21.37 10.18 -3.83
N VAL A 22 20.48 11.02 -3.30
CA VAL A 22 19.18 10.56 -2.78
C VAL A 22 18.23 10.45 -3.97
N VAL A 23 18.13 9.24 -4.55
CA VAL A 23 17.09 8.93 -5.54
C VAL A 23 15.74 9.22 -4.86
N PRO A 24 14.92 10.15 -5.40
CA PRO A 24 13.60 10.40 -4.86
C PRO A 24 12.83 9.09 -4.79
N LEU A 25 12.15 8.82 -3.67
CA LEU A 25 11.16 7.74 -3.62
C LEU A 25 10.03 8.12 -4.57
N ASN A 26 10.14 7.76 -5.85
CA ASN A 26 9.01 7.79 -6.76
C ASN A 26 8.09 6.64 -6.38
N LEU A 27 7.24 6.89 -5.38
CA LEU A 27 6.11 6.04 -5.01
C LEU A 27 4.92 6.38 -5.90
N GLU A 28 5.13 6.26 -7.20
CA GLU A 28 4.11 6.49 -8.21
C GLU A 28 3.80 5.20 -8.94
N ILE A 29 2.57 5.10 -9.44
CA ILE A 29 2.15 4.00 -10.32
C ILE A 29 1.44 4.54 -11.56
N PRO A 30 1.51 3.84 -12.70
CA PRO A 30 0.62 4.10 -13.81
C PRO A 30 -0.81 3.72 -13.41
N TYR A 31 -1.70 4.69 -13.39
CA TYR A 31 -3.08 4.54 -12.96
C TYR A 31 -4.04 4.94 -14.08
N LYS A 32 -5.12 4.17 -14.25
CA LYS A 32 -6.19 4.54 -15.18
C LYS A 32 -7.55 4.26 -14.56
N HIS A 33 -8.26 5.33 -14.22
CA HIS A 33 -9.63 5.26 -13.76
C HIS A 33 -10.57 4.77 -14.88
N LYS A 34 -11.69 4.12 -14.53
CA LYS A 34 -12.65 3.56 -15.52
C LYS A 34 -13.18 4.59 -16.51
N LYS A 35 -13.37 5.83 -16.06
CA LYS A 35 -13.88 6.94 -16.87
C LYS A 35 -12.77 7.76 -17.55
N SER A 36 -11.50 7.50 -17.23
CA SER A 36 -10.38 8.24 -17.80
C SER A 36 -9.97 7.65 -19.15
N ILE A 37 -9.65 8.52 -20.11
CA ILE A 37 -9.08 8.13 -21.40
C ILE A 37 -7.58 7.91 -21.25
N GLN A 38 -6.91 8.76 -20.47
CA GLN A 38 -5.46 8.79 -20.34
C GLN A 38 -4.96 8.01 -19.12
N VAL A 39 -3.74 7.49 -19.23
CA VAL A 39 -2.99 6.93 -18.11
C VAL A 39 -2.29 8.09 -17.41
N GLN A 40 -2.41 8.15 -16.09
CA GLN A 40 -1.79 9.16 -15.24
C GLN A 40 -0.77 8.51 -14.30
N GLN A 41 0.20 9.29 -13.82
CA GLN A 41 0.98 8.89 -12.65
C GLN A 41 0.16 9.18 -11.39
N PHE A 42 0.20 8.26 -10.43
CA PHE A 42 -0.56 8.38 -9.19
C PHE A 42 0.33 8.09 -7.97
N ASP A 43 0.40 9.07 -7.07
CA ASP A 43 1.18 8.98 -5.82
C ASP A 43 0.54 8.03 -4.81
N VAL A 44 1.23 6.94 -4.50
CA VAL A 44 0.84 5.94 -3.50
C VAL A 44 1.61 6.07 -2.18
N SER A 45 2.34 7.18 -1.96
CA SER A 45 3.10 7.40 -0.72
C SER A 45 2.24 7.39 0.56
N HIS A 46 0.94 7.65 0.43
CA HIS A 46 -0.01 7.57 1.54
C HIS A 46 -0.13 6.14 2.13
N LEU A 47 0.21 5.08 1.37
CA LEU A 47 0.24 3.70 1.87
C LEU A 47 1.32 3.44 2.93
N LEU A 48 2.29 4.36 3.08
CA LEU A 48 3.32 4.28 4.12
C LEU A 48 2.83 4.74 5.49
N TYR A 49 1.58 5.19 5.62
CA TYR A 49 1.04 5.73 6.85
C TYR A 49 -0.12 4.87 7.35
N PHE A 50 -0.32 4.87 8.66
CA PHE A 50 -1.41 4.13 9.30
C PHE A 50 -2.76 4.56 8.74
N GLY A 51 -3.59 3.59 8.35
CA GLY A 51 -4.90 3.82 7.73
C GLY A 51 -4.81 4.47 6.34
N ALA A 52 -3.63 4.44 5.71
CA ALA A 52 -3.38 5.09 4.43
C ALA A 52 -3.64 6.62 4.44
N ASN A 53 -3.47 7.28 5.61
CA ASN A 53 -3.61 8.73 5.79
C ASN A 53 -2.27 9.36 6.18
N LYS A 54 -1.80 10.35 5.40
CA LYS A 54 -0.51 11.04 5.61
C LYS A 54 -0.43 11.84 6.92
N GLU A 55 -1.56 12.13 7.55
CA GLU A 55 -1.63 12.81 8.85
C GLU A 55 -1.29 11.88 10.03
N ASN A 56 -1.36 10.57 9.81
CA ASN A 56 -1.11 9.56 10.84
C ASN A 56 0.37 9.18 10.93
N GLU A 57 0.71 8.27 11.85
CA GLU A 57 2.06 7.74 12.01
C GLU A 57 2.55 7.03 10.73
N LYS A 58 3.83 7.29 10.39
CA LYS A 58 4.51 6.65 9.27
C LYS A 58 5.07 5.29 9.67
N ILE A 59 4.68 4.26 8.93
CA ILE A 59 5.14 2.88 9.11
C ILE A 59 6.27 2.61 8.12
N SER A 60 7.50 2.84 8.57
CA SER A 60 8.71 2.75 7.73
C SER A 60 8.97 1.36 7.14
N SER A 61 8.57 0.29 7.84
CA SER A 61 8.72 -1.11 7.40
C SER A 61 7.98 -1.40 6.09
N ARG A 62 6.89 -0.68 5.78
CA ARG A 62 6.12 -0.84 4.52
C ARG A 62 6.91 -0.40 3.30
N ALA A 63 7.91 0.46 3.45
CA ALA A 63 8.55 1.16 2.34
C ALA A 63 9.23 0.21 1.34
N ILE A 64 9.72 -0.95 1.77
CA ILE A 64 10.37 -1.93 0.88
C ILE A 64 9.31 -2.59 -0.01
N PHE A 65 8.19 -3.02 0.58
CA PHE A 65 7.07 -3.66 -0.11
C PHE A 65 6.41 -2.72 -1.12
N ILE A 66 6.10 -1.48 -0.71
CA ILE A 66 5.44 -0.51 -1.59
C ILE A 66 6.36 -0.10 -2.76
N ARG A 67 7.68 -0.01 -2.53
CA ARG A 67 8.63 0.23 -3.63
C ARG A 67 8.65 -0.92 -4.63
N SER A 68 8.67 -2.17 -4.15
CA SER A 68 8.58 -3.33 -5.03
C SER A 68 7.30 -3.30 -5.87
N PHE A 69 6.17 -2.98 -5.23
CA PHE A 69 4.89 -2.83 -5.90
C PHE A 69 4.95 -1.79 -7.04
N CYS A 70 5.48 -0.59 -6.77
CA CYS A 70 5.60 0.46 -7.78
C CYS A 70 6.47 0.02 -8.96
N LYS A 71 7.61 -0.61 -8.68
CA LYS A 71 8.50 -1.15 -9.73
C LYS A 71 7.79 -2.17 -10.63
N LYS A 72 7.06 -3.12 -10.02
CA LYS A 72 6.30 -4.13 -10.76
C LYS A 72 5.13 -3.53 -11.54
N ALA A 73 4.45 -2.53 -11.00
CA ALA A 73 3.38 -1.81 -11.69
C ALA A 73 3.86 -1.12 -12.97
N HIS A 74 4.99 -0.42 -12.91
CA HIS A 74 5.61 0.18 -14.09
C HIS A 74 6.03 -0.89 -15.10
N GLN A 75 6.69 -1.96 -14.66
CA GLN A 75 7.10 -3.07 -15.54
C GLN A 75 5.90 -3.72 -16.24
N TYR A 76 4.80 -3.91 -15.52
CA TYR A 76 3.59 -4.51 -16.08
C TYR A 76 3.03 -3.68 -17.24
N VAL A 77 2.93 -2.37 -17.07
CA VAL A 77 2.42 -1.46 -18.12
C VAL A 77 3.42 -1.26 -19.25
N SER A 78 4.72 -1.18 -18.96
CA SER A 78 5.75 -1.13 -20.02
C SER A 78 5.73 -2.38 -20.90
N ASN A 79 5.30 -3.52 -20.37
CA ASN A 79 5.09 -4.76 -21.11
C ASN A 79 3.77 -4.78 -21.91
N GLY A 80 3.15 -3.62 -22.15
CA GLY A 80 1.92 -3.48 -22.94
C GLY A 80 0.64 -3.90 -22.21
N LYS A 81 0.69 -4.14 -20.89
CA LYS A 81 -0.49 -4.52 -20.11
C LYS A 81 -1.25 -3.30 -19.60
N SER A 82 -2.48 -3.52 -19.15
CA SER A 82 -3.41 -2.45 -18.80
C SER A 82 -3.09 -1.76 -17.48
N ALA A 83 -2.93 -0.42 -17.51
CA ALA A 83 -2.87 0.43 -16.31
C ALA A 83 -4.16 0.39 -15.48
N ARG A 84 -5.29 -0.04 -16.09
CA ARG A 84 -6.55 -0.26 -15.34
C ARG A 84 -6.45 -1.48 -14.42
N SER A 85 -5.67 -2.50 -14.80
CA SER A 85 -5.40 -3.64 -13.93
C SER A 85 -4.51 -3.23 -12.77
N VAL A 86 -3.48 -2.42 -13.01
CA VAL A 86 -2.64 -1.84 -11.95
C VAL A 86 -3.49 -1.09 -10.92
N ALA A 87 -4.41 -0.24 -11.39
CA ALA A 87 -5.35 0.46 -10.51
C ALA A 87 -6.13 -0.52 -9.62
N ARG A 88 -6.66 -1.62 -10.17
CA ARG A 88 -7.38 -2.64 -9.38
C ARG A 88 -6.50 -3.31 -8.33
N TYR A 89 -5.26 -3.67 -8.66
CA TYR A 89 -4.33 -4.29 -7.72
C TYR A 89 -3.99 -3.33 -6.57
N TYR A 90 -3.77 -2.05 -6.90
CA TYR A 90 -3.55 -1.00 -5.93
C TYR A 90 -4.76 -0.80 -4.99
N GLU A 91 -5.99 -0.70 -5.52
CA GLU A 91 -7.18 -0.50 -4.67
C GLU A 91 -7.40 -1.69 -3.72
N SER A 92 -7.18 -2.91 -4.21
CA SER A 92 -7.24 -4.12 -3.37
C SER A 92 -6.17 -4.13 -2.28
N LEU A 93 -4.93 -3.77 -2.61
CA LEU A 93 -3.84 -3.65 -1.64
C LEU A 93 -4.13 -2.56 -0.60
N ARG A 94 -4.60 -1.39 -1.04
CA ARG A 94 -4.95 -0.26 -0.15
C ARG A 94 -6.04 -0.65 0.85
N ALA A 95 -7.12 -1.28 0.40
CA ALA A 95 -8.19 -1.73 1.27
C ALA A 95 -7.71 -2.76 2.29
N TYR A 96 -6.85 -3.69 1.87
CA TYR A 96 -6.23 -4.68 2.75
C TYR A 96 -5.34 -4.03 3.83
N LEU A 97 -4.46 -3.10 3.45
CA LEU A 97 -3.60 -2.39 4.41
C LEU A 97 -4.43 -1.62 5.44
N ALA A 98 -5.48 -0.92 5.00
CA ALA A 98 -6.38 -0.19 5.90
C ALA A 98 -7.12 -1.13 6.87
N PHE A 99 -7.53 -2.31 6.42
CA PHE A 99 -8.11 -3.34 7.28
C PHE A 99 -7.12 -3.84 8.34
N CYS A 100 -5.89 -4.17 7.93
CA CYS A 100 -4.85 -4.61 8.84
C CYS A 100 -4.50 -3.54 9.88
N ASP A 101 -4.45 -2.27 9.47
CA ASP A 101 -4.27 -1.14 10.37
C ASP A 101 -5.39 -1.05 11.41
N ALA A 102 -6.65 -1.14 10.97
CA ALA A 102 -7.80 -1.06 11.87
C ALA A 102 -7.82 -2.18 12.93
N LEU A 103 -7.28 -3.37 12.62
CA LEU A 103 -7.19 -4.48 13.55
C LEU A 103 -5.82 -4.60 14.26
N ASN A 104 -4.91 -3.67 14.00
CA ASN A 104 -3.53 -3.69 14.49
C ASN A 104 -2.81 -5.03 14.20
N VAL A 105 -2.86 -5.48 12.95
CA VAL A 105 -2.25 -6.73 12.49
C VAL A 105 -1.20 -6.43 11.43
N GLU A 106 -0.10 -7.17 11.42
CA GLU A 106 0.95 -7.00 10.42
C GLU A 106 0.48 -7.47 9.03
N PRO A 107 0.36 -6.57 8.03
CA PRO A 107 -0.21 -6.90 6.73
C PRO A 107 0.69 -7.79 5.85
N PHE A 108 2.00 -7.74 6.03
CA PHE A 108 2.94 -8.52 5.21
C PHE A 108 3.34 -9.84 5.91
N SER A 109 2.38 -10.44 6.63
CA SER A 109 2.52 -11.72 7.32
C SER A 109 1.40 -12.68 6.91
N GLU A 110 1.62 -13.98 7.07
CA GLU A 110 0.58 -15.00 6.85
C GLU A 110 -0.65 -14.73 7.73
N SER A 111 -0.43 -14.37 9.00
CA SER A 111 -1.50 -14.07 9.94
C SER A 111 -2.38 -12.88 9.51
N GLY A 112 -1.77 -11.84 8.94
CA GLY A 112 -2.48 -10.69 8.37
C GLY A 112 -3.31 -11.08 7.17
N TYR A 113 -2.73 -11.88 6.27
CA TYR A 113 -3.42 -12.35 5.08
C TYR A 113 -4.61 -13.23 5.45
N LEU A 114 -4.45 -14.19 6.36
CA LEU A 114 -5.53 -15.09 6.79
C LEU A 114 -6.67 -14.36 7.50
N LYS A 115 -6.39 -13.30 8.28
CA LYS A 115 -7.45 -12.49 8.88
C LYS A 115 -8.33 -11.76 7.85
N TYR A 116 -7.80 -11.48 6.66
CA TYR A 116 -8.58 -10.85 5.59
C TYR A 116 -9.18 -11.86 4.61
N ALA A 117 -8.34 -12.76 4.08
CA ALA A 117 -8.62 -13.66 2.97
C ALA A 117 -8.84 -15.13 3.38
N GLY A 118 -8.62 -15.48 4.65
CA GLY A 118 -8.79 -16.84 5.14
C GLY A 118 -10.25 -17.30 5.22
N ASN A 119 -10.45 -18.57 5.54
CA ASN A 119 -11.78 -19.19 5.64
C ASN A 119 -12.69 -18.54 6.68
N ASP A 120 -12.11 -17.97 7.74
CA ASP A 120 -12.81 -17.15 8.74
C ASP A 120 -12.40 -15.68 8.71
N GLY A 121 -11.87 -15.24 7.56
CA GLY A 121 -11.43 -13.86 7.35
C GLY A 121 -12.57 -12.90 7.00
N GLU A 122 -12.22 -11.61 6.96
CA GLU A 122 -13.16 -10.53 6.65
C GLU A 122 -13.93 -10.75 5.35
N LEU A 123 -13.28 -11.24 4.29
CA LEU A 123 -13.96 -11.47 3.02
C LEU A 123 -15.05 -12.54 3.13
N ARG A 124 -14.84 -13.60 3.92
CA ARG A 124 -15.87 -14.62 4.17
C ARG A 124 -16.99 -14.05 5.02
N ARG A 125 -16.67 -13.25 6.03
CA ARG A 125 -17.65 -12.53 6.86
C ARG A 125 -18.56 -11.64 6.01
N ARG A 126 -18.00 -10.88 5.06
CA ARG A 126 -18.77 -10.03 4.14
C ARG A 126 -19.66 -10.80 3.16
N ILE A 127 -19.31 -12.03 2.80
CA ILE A 127 -20.20 -12.92 2.03
C ILE A 127 -21.39 -13.32 2.89
N LYS A 128 -21.17 -13.70 4.16
CA LYS A 128 -22.24 -14.17 5.06
C LYS A 128 -23.31 -13.10 5.30
N ILE A 129 -22.92 -11.84 5.43
CA ILE A 129 -23.86 -10.72 5.65
C ILE A 129 -24.47 -10.18 4.35
N PHE A 130 -24.10 -10.71 3.19
CA PHE A 130 -24.62 -10.22 1.91
C PHE A 130 -26.10 -10.53 1.76
N ASN A 131 -26.92 -9.48 1.76
CA ASN A 131 -28.35 -9.57 1.53
C ASN A 131 -28.73 -8.99 0.15
N PRO A 132 -29.06 -9.83 -0.85
CA PRO A 132 -29.44 -9.36 -2.18
C PRO A 132 -30.80 -8.66 -2.22
N SER A 133 -31.66 -8.89 -1.23
CA SER A 133 -33.02 -8.35 -1.18
C SER A 133 -33.05 -6.90 -0.70
N LYS A 134 -32.04 -6.48 0.09
CA LYS A 134 -31.95 -5.12 0.62
C LYS A 134 -31.20 -4.20 -0.35
N ARG A 135 -31.83 -3.09 -0.74
CA ARG A 135 -31.29 -2.08 -1.67
C ARG A 135 -30.39 -1.10 -0.93
N LEU A 136 -29.45 -0.47 -1.66
CA LEU A 136 -28.45 0.45 -1.08
C LEU A 136 -29.06 1.59 -0.27
N TRP A 137 -30.20 2.14 -0.69
CA TRP A 137 -30.88 3.24 0.01
C TRP A 137 -31.65 2.81 1.27
N GLU A 138 -31.77 1.50 1.52
CA GLU A 138 -32.42 0.97 2.73
C GLU A 138 -31.42 0.78 3.88
N TYR A 139 -30.12 0.99 3.63
CA TYR A 139 -29.08 0.91 4.65
C TYR A 139 -28.92 2.26 5.34
N ASN A 140 -28.83 2.23 6.67
CA ASN A 140 -28.49 3.40 7.46
C ASN A 140 -26.99 3.68 7.38
N HIS A 141 -26.61 4.90 7.76
CA HIS A 141 -25.20 5.24 7.87
C HIS A 141 -24.52 4.35 8.92
N GLY A 142 -23.41 3.70 8.53
CA GLY A 142 -22.68 2.78 9.39
C GLY A 142 -23.15 1.33 9.32
N ASP A 143 -24.24 1.02 8.61
CA ASP A 143 -24.64 -0.37 8.37
C ASP A 143 -23.55 -1.10 7.56
N GLU A 144 -23.27 -2.33 7.94
CA GLU A 144 -22.32 -3.17 7.21
C GLU A 144 -22.88 -3.62 5.86
N LEU A 145 -22.04 -3.51 4.82
CA LEU A 145 -22.38 -3.95 3.47
C LEU A 145 -21.65 -5.25 3.12
N GLY A 146 -22.44 -6.31 2.94
CA GLY A 146 -21.96 -7.55 2.37
C GLY A 146 -21.63 -7.44 0.89
N ILE A 147 -20.92 -8.43 0.36
CA ILE A 147 -20.50 -8.50 -1.04
C ILE A 147 -20.72 -9.90 -1.59
N LYS A 148 -20.97 -9.97 -2.91
CA LYS A 148 -21.15 -11.24 -3.62
C LYS A 148 -19.86 -12.06 -3.59
N GLU A 149 -20.01 -13.37 -3.56
CA GLU A 149 -18.88 -14.31 -3.63
C GLU A 149 -18.03 -14.10 -4.89
N SER A 150 -18.66 -13.89 -6.05
CA SER A 150 -17.92 -13.60 -7.30
C SER A 150 -17.10 -12.31 -7.24
N THR A 151 -17.55 -11.32 -6.46
CA THR A 151 -16.78 -10.09 -6.21
C THR A 151 -15.60 -10.37 -5.29
N VAL A 152 -15.79 -11.18 -4.25
CA VAL A 152 -14.71 -11.64 -3.36
C VAL A 152 -13.62 -12.37 -4.14
N SER A 153 -13.99 -13.31 -5.02
CA SER A 153 -13.00 -14.00 -5.86
C SER A 153 -12.17 -13.03 -6.68
N GLY A 154 -12.80 -12.02 -7.29
CA GLY A 154 -12.10 -10.98 -8.03
C GLY A 154 -11.19 -10.10 -7.16
N LEU A 155 -11.61 -9.76 -5.93
CA LEU A 155 -10.79 -9.01 -4.97
C LEU A 155 -9.60 -9.83 -4.49
N LEU A 156 -9.79 -11.12 -4.20
CA LEU A 156 -8.73 -12.04 -3.79
C LEU A 156 -7.66 -12.16 -4.88
N SER A 157 -8.05 -12.38 -6.13
CA SER A 157 -7.09 -12.43 -7.23
C SER A 157 -6.29 -11.14 -7.37
N CYS A 158 -6.95 -9.97 -7.26
CA CYS A 158 -6.26 -8.68 -7.33
C CYS A 158 -5.32 -8.46 -6.15
N LEU A 159 -5.74 -8.85 -4.93
CA LEU A 159 -4.93 -8.74 -3.73
C LEU A 159 -3.69 -9.65 -3.80
N ARG A 160 -3.85 -10.91 -4.22
CA ARG A 160 -2.73 -11.85 -4.37
C ARG A 160 -1.66 -11.31 -5.30
N ILE A 161 -2.05 -10.78 -6.47
CA ILE A 161 -1.12 -10.12 -7.40
C ILE A 161 -0.48 -8.89 -6.75
N GLY A 162 -1.24 -8.10 -6.00
CA GLY A 162 -0.70 -6.95 -5.27
C GLY A 162 0.36 -7.33 -4.23
N LEU A 163 0.13 -8.41 -3.47
CA LEU A 163 1.07 -8.93 -2.48
C LEU A 163 2.29 -9.59 -3.14
N GLU A 164 2.09 -10.30 -4.25
CA GLU A 164 3.17 -10.83 -5.09
C GLU A 164 4.10 -9.70 -5.57
N TRP A 165 3.51 -8.59 -6.01
CA TRP A 165 4.27 -7.43 -6.45
C TRP A 165 4.98 -6.71 -5.30
N CYS A 166 4.46 -6.84 -4.08
CA CYS A 166 5.17 -6.43 -2.87
C CYS A 166 6.37 -7.33 -2.54
N GLY A 167 6.51 -8.50 -3.18
CA GLY A 167 7.60 -9.45 -2.96
C GLY A 167 7.26 -10.59 -2.01
N LEU A 168 5.98 -10.82 -1.71
CA LEU A 168 5.52 -11.96 -0.92
C LEU A 168 5.20 -13.14 -1.85
N PRO A 169 5.60 -14.37 -1.52
CA PRO A 169 5.18 -15.54 -2.28
C PRO A 169 3.67 -15.72 -2.16
N VAL A 170 2.99 -15.96 -3.28
CA VAL A 170 1.63 -16.48 -3.26
C VAL A 170 1.77 -17.99 -3.11
N SER A 171 1.37 -18.54 -1.96
CA SER A 171 1.26 -20.00 -1.84
C SER A 171 0.22 -20.48 -2.85
N ASP A 172 0.63 -21.38 -3.74
CA ASP A 172 -0.23 -22.07 -4.71
C ASP A 172 -1.33 -22.90 -4.00
#